data_AF-W3WYL5-F1
#
_entry.id   AF-W3WYL5-F1
#
_cell.length_a   1.000
_cell.length_b   1.000
_cell.length_c   1.000
_cell.angle_alpha   90.00
_cell.angle_beta   90.00
_cell.angle_gamma   90.00
#
_symmetry.space_group_name_H-M   'P 1'
#
loop_
_entity.id
_entity.type
_entity.pdbx_description
1 polymer ?
#
loop_
_entity_poly.entity_id
_entity_poly.type
_entity_poly.pdbx_seq_one_letter_code
_entity_poly.pdbx_strand_id
1 'polypeptide(L)'
;MEDIQMTDDAPNLALETPISDVFVPPSIHRDELLCGDSYEHYSPVPPSLLASNPDTPGEPCCLGVDEAGRGPVLGPMVYGVFYLPLPLSDPLLKTTHHFDDSKVLTPAVRSDLMQTLCTSGSDLHTSCGWATSSLSARDIGAGMLRPGAAMYNLNAQAMDATISLIRGVLARGVNVREIYVDTIGQPAVYQKKLERVFPTTKITVAKKADSLYPSVSAASVCAKVTRDASLEVLYEVHGADSAQEDKEDVEEDAKVSTSKKAKKDEGMAWGSGYPSDARCVGWLRTNMHPVFGWGPECRFSWGTAKDMLDSKGGVKIEWPVDEEEGTSRMTDFFVESDSKDNDADELGTWFGTPVGQEAF
;
A
#
# COMPACT_ATOMS: atom_id res chain seq x y z
N MET A 1 -3.16 18.31 16.63
CA MET A 1 -1.76 18.04 16.23
C MET A 1 -1.20 17.07 17.23
N GLU A 2 -1.35 15.77 16.99
CA GLU A 2 -0.61 14.76 17.74
C GLU A 2 0.76 14.64 17.08
N ASP A 3 1.81 14.95 17.84
CA ASP A 3 3.19 14.79 17.45
C ASP A 3 3.41 13.36 16.95
N ILE A 4 3.82 13.24 15.69
CA ILE A 4 4.39 12.01 15.15
C ILE A 4 5.67 11.78 15.94
N GLN A 5 5.56 10.97 17.00
CA GLN A 5 6.67 10.59 17.84
C GLN A 5 7.63 9.79 16.96
N MET A 6 8.67 10.48 16.47
CA MET A 6 9.80 9.91 15.76
C MET A 6 10.50 8.94 16.72
N THR A 7 10.05 7.69 16.74
CA THR A 7 10.77 6.61 17.40
C THR A 7 12.06 6.35 16.64
N ASP A 8 13.14 6.10 17.38
CA ASP A 8 14.54 5.91 17.00
C ASP A 8 14.83 4.71 16.04
N ASP A 9 13.85 4.30 15.23
CA ASP A 9 14.00 3.37 14.11
C ASP A 9 14.32 4.17 12.84
N ALA A 10 15.49 4.81 12.78
CA ALA A 10 15.97 5.30 11.49
C ALA A 10 16.09 4.09 10.56
N PRO A 11 15.30 4.00 9.46
CA PRO A 11 15.40 2.87 8.55
C PRO A 11 16.82 2.79 8.03
N ASN A 12 17.41 1.58 8.03
CA ASN A 12 18.66 1.37 7.34
C ASN A 12 18.40 1.58 5.85
N LEU A 13 18.65 2.80 5.36
CA LEU A 13 18.32 3.25 4.01
C LEU A 13 18.84 2.30 2.92
N ALA A 14 19.94 1.59 3.18
CA ALA A 14 20.48 0.59 2.26
C ALA A 14 19.57 -0.64 2.09
N LEU A 15 18.87 -1.09 3.15
CA LEU A 15 17.93 -2.21 3.10
C LEU A 15 16.55 -1.84 2.52
N GLU A 16 16.24 -0.55 2.52
CA GLU A 16 14.99 0.03 2.00
C GLU A 16 15.12 0.60 0.58
N THR A 17 16.36 0.66 0.05
CA THR A 17 16.62 1.05 -1.34
C THR A 17 16.43 -0.18 -2.24
N PRO A 18 15.54 -0.13 -3.24
CA PRO A 18 15.43 -1.19 -4.23
C PRO A 18 16.75 -1.39 -4.96
N ILE A 19 17.12 -2.65 -5.21
CA ILE A 19 18.26 -3.02 -6.07
C ILE A 19 17.78 -3.04 -7.53
N SER A 20 18.65 -2.86 -8.50
CA SER A 20 18.25 -3.00 -9.92
C SER A 20 18.07 -4.49 -10.28
N ASP A 21 17.17 -4.78 -11.24
CA ASP A 21 16.86 -6.14 -11.74
C ASP A 21 16.18 -7.08 -10.71
N VAL A 22 15.27 -6.56 -9.87
CA VAL A 22 14.51 -7.39 -8.92
C VAL A 22 13.49 -8.27 -9.66
N PHE A 23 13.19 -9.44 -9.10
CA PHE A 23 12.08 -10.27 -9.56
C PHE A 23 10.77 -9.46 -9.52
N VAL A 24 10.12 -9.30 -10.67
CA VAL A 24 8.80 -8.64 -10.74
C VAL A 24 7.72 -9.67 -10.41
N PRO A 25 7.07 -9.61 -9.23
CA PRO A 25 6.05 -10.58 -8.87
C PRO A 25 4.75 -10.37 -9.68
N PRO A 26 3.88 -11.38 -9.77
CA PRO A 26 2.59 -11.27 -10.45
C PRO A 26 1.62 -10.30 -9.76
N SER A 27 1.95 -9.82 -8.55
CA SER A 27 1.27 -8.72 -7.86
C SER A 27 1.55 -7.34 -8.44
N ILE A 28 2.40 -7.21 -9.45
CA ILE A 28 2.60 -5.94 -10.15
C ILE A 28 1.58 -5.82 -11.29
N HIS A 29 0.54 -5.06 -11.04
CA HIS A 29 -0.47 -4.68 -12.02
C HIS A 29 -0.03 -3.35 -12.64
N ARG A 30 0.66 -3.42 -13.79
CA ARG A 30 1.36 -2.25 -14.37
C ARG A 30 0.41 -1.12 -14.73
N ASP A 31 -0.73 -1.41 -15.34
CA ASP A 31 -1.65 -0.37 -15.81
C ASP A 31 -2.24 0.40 -14.61
N GLU A 32 -2.73 -0.33 -13.61
CA GLU A 32 -3.26 0.20 -12.35
C GLU A 32 -2.20 1.00 -11.58
N LEU A 33 -0.98 0.48 -11.50
CA LEU A 33 0.12 1.17 -10.83
C LEU A 33 0.47 2.50 -11.53
N LEU A 34 0.54 2.51 -12.86
CA LEU A 34 0.90 3.68 -13.65
C LEU A 34 -0.22 4.72 -13.76
N CYS A 35 -1.49 4.35 -13.68
CA CYS A 35 -2.58 5.32 -13.56
C CYS A 35 -2.76 5.83 -12.12
N GLY A 36 -2.12 5.19 -11.13
CA GLY A 36 -2.22 5.54 -9.72
C GLY A 36 -3.45 4.97 -9.03
N ASP A 37 -4.02 3.87 -9.52
CA ASP A 37 -5.13 3.17 -8.88
C ASP A 37 -4.62 2.22 -7.78
N SER A 38 -5.30 2.17 -6.64
CA SER A 38 -5.09 1.10 -5.67
C SER A 38 -5.68 -0.21 -6.18
N TYR A 39 -5.01 -1.33 -5.90
CA TYR A 39 -5.45 -2.64 -6.38
C TYR A 39 -5.08 -3.76 -5.40
N GLU A 40 -5.77 -4.89 -5.54
CA GLU A 40 -5.50 -6.10 -4.78
C GLU A 40 -5.07 -7.25 -5.71
N HIS A 41 -4.09 -8.02 -5.27
CA HIS A 41 -3.66 -9.24 -5.93
C HIS A 41 -3.84 -10.43 -4.99
N TYR A 42 -4.37 -11.54 -5.48
CA TYR A 42 -4.49 -12.79 -4.74
C TYR A 42 -3.82 -13.90 -5.54
N SER A 43 -2.91 -14.64 -4.91
CA SER A 43 -2.39 -15.87 -5.50
C SER A 43 -3.53 -16.89 -5.66
N PRO A 44 -3.41 -17.84 -6.60
CA PRO A 44 -4.27 -19.02 -6.61
C PRO A 44 -4.22 -19.72 -5.25
N VAL A 45 -5.37 -20.15 -4.74
CA VAL A 45 -5.43 -20.93 -3.49
C VAL A 45 -4.99 -22.36 -3.81
N PRO A 46 -4.00 -22.92 -3.12
CA PRO A 46 -3.64 -24.32 -3.31
C PRO A 46 -4.84 -25.23 -3.02
N PRO A 47 -5.14 -26.23 -3.88
CA PRO A 47 -6.29 -27.12 -3.69
C PRO A 47 -6.29 -27.87 -2.35
N SER A 48 -5.11 -28.10 -1.77
CA SER A 48 -4.92 -28.72 -0.45
C SER A 48 -5.48 -27.89 0.71
N LEU A 49 -5.65 -26.57 0.53
CA LEU A 49 -6.19 -25.67 1.57
C LEU A 49 -7.71 -25.53 1.50
N LEU A 50 -8.31 -25.99 0.41
CA LEU A 50 -9.75 -25.95 0.21
C LEU A 50 -10.40 -27.20 0.79
N ALA A 51 -11.65 -27.05 1.21
CA ALA A 51 -12.46 -28.17 1.65
C ALA A 51 -12.63 -29.20 0.52
N SER A 52 -12.33 -30.47 0.80
CA SER A 52 -12.54 -31.55 -0.16
C SER A 52 -14.02 -31.87 -0.36
N ASN A 53 -14.82 -31.66 0.69
CA ASN A 53 -16.28 -31.82 0.70
C ASN A 53 -16.93 -30.66 1.48
N PRO A 54 -18.19 -30.28 1.17
CA PRO A 54 -18.90 -29.19 1.85
C PRO A 54 -19.05 -29.37 3.38
N ASP A 55 -19.11 -30.62 3.84
CA ASP A 55 -19.34 -30.96 5.24
C ASP A 55 -18.06 -31.00 6.10
N THR A 56 -16.90 -30.94 5.46
CA THR A 56 -15.59 -30.97 6.14
C THR A 56 -14.86 -29.65 5.92
N PRO A 57 -14.55 -28.88 6.97
CA PRO A 57 -13.75 -27.68 6.80
C PRO A 57 -12.37 -28.05 6.22
N GLY A 58 -11.82 -27.19 5.36
CA GLY A 58 -10.47 -27.35 4.81
C GLY A 58 -9.41 -27.38 5.91
N GLU A 59 -8.15 -27.65 5.54
CA GLU A 59 -7.04 -27.70 6.49
C GLU A 59 -6.94 -26.38 7.30
N PRO A 60 -6.88 -26.41 8.64
CA PRO A 60 -6.83 -25.20 9.44
C PRO A 60 -5.52 -24.44 9.21
N CYS A 61 -5.64 -23.18 8.79
CA CYS A 61 -4.52 -22.33 8.41
C CYS A 61 -4.25 -21.22 9.43
N CYS A 62 -2.99 -20.82 9.56
CA CYS A 62 -2.65 -19.50 10.09
C CYS A 62 -2.50 -18.49 8.95
N LEU A 63 -2.70 -17.21 9.27
CA LEU A 63 -2.53 -16.09 8.37
C LEU A 63 -1.67 -15.02 9.05
N GLY A 64 -0.59 -14.60 8.40
CA GLY A 64 0.24 -13.46 8.79
C GLY A 64 -0.13 -12.22 8.00
N VAL A 65 -0.03 -11.05 8.63
CA VAL A 65 -0.26 -9.73 8.04
C VAL A 65 0.90 -8.81 8.37
N ASP A 66 1.46 -8.16 7.36
CA ASP A 66 2.45 -7.11 7.53
C ASP A 66 2.33 -6.05 6.40
N GLU A 67 3.03 -4.93 6.55
CA GLU A 67 3.06 -3.85 5.57
C GLU A 67 4.48 -3.46 5.12
N ALA A 68 4.55 -2.74 4.01
CA ALA A 68 5.74 -2.07 3.54
C ALA A 68 5.40 -0.69 2.97
N GLY A 69 6.33 0.26 3.12
CA GLY A 69 6.18 1.58 2.51
C GLY A 69 5.20 2.51 3.26
N ARG A 70 5.11 2.42 4.59
CA ARG A 70 4.27 3.35 5.37
C ARG A 70 4.82 4.78 5.42
N GLY A 71 6.12 4.95 5.62
CA GLY A 71 6.79 6.26 5.78
C GLY A 71 7.24 7.00 4.50
N PRO A 72 7.56 6.34 3.37
CA PRO A 72 7.99 6.99 2.14
C PRO A 72 7.04 8.08 1.63
N VAL A 73 7.60 9.11 1.00
CA VAL A 73 6.85 10.11 0.22
C VAL A 73 6.65 9.64 -1.22
N LEU A 74 7.49 8.72 -1.71
CA LEU A 74 7.36 8.08 -3.02
C LEU A 74 6.86 6.64 -2.91
N GLY A 75 6.01 6.26 -3.87
CA GLY A 75 5.49 4.91 -4.09
C GLY A 75 4.26 4.54 -3.25
N PRO A 76 3.70 3.36 -3.50
CA PRO A 76 2.53 2.86 -2.78
C PRO A 76 2.86 2.39 -1.37
N MET A 77 1.83 2.29 -0.52
CA MET A 77 1.89 1.53 0.73
C MET A 77 1.28 0.15 0.48
N VAL A 78 2.07 -0.91 0.68
CA VAL A 78 1.65 -2.28 0.34
C VAL A 78 1.37 -3.05 1.61
N TYR A 79 0.16 -3.58 1.73
CA TYR A 79 -0.19 -4.59 2.74
C TYR A 79 -0.04 -5.97 2.13
N GLY A 80 0.59 -6.89 2.85
CA GLY A 80 0.74 -8.30 2.47
C GLY A 80 0.03 -9.20 3.47
N VAL A 81 -0.60 -10.26 2.96
CA VAL A 81 -1.05 -11.39 3.77
C VAL A 81 -0.47 -12.68 3.23
N PHE A 82 -0.14 -13.59 4.13
CA PHE A 82 0.40 -14.91 3.80
C PHE A 82 -0.28 -15.96 4.66
N TYR A 83 -0.69 -17.08 4.08
CA TYR A 83 -1.40 -18.14 4.78
C TYR A 83 -0.96 -19.54 4.37
N LEU A 84 -0.95 -20.45 5.34
CA LEU A 84 -0.57 -21.85 5.18
C LEU A 84 -1.14 -22.71 6.33
N PRO A 85 -1.15 -24.06 6.18
CA PRO A 85 -1.56 -24.97 7.24
C PRO A 85 -0.78 -24.76 8.53
N LEU A 86 -1.47 -24.76 9.68
CA LEU A 86 -0.85 -24.59 11.00
C LEU A 86 0.35 -25.53 11.23
N PRO A 87 0.30 -26.84 10.88
CA PRO A 87 1.43 -27.74 11.10
C PRO A 87 2.67 -27.41 10.26
N LEU A 88 2.52 -26.64 9.18
CA LEU A 88 3.62 -26.29 8.26
C LEU A 88 4.28 -24.96 8.59
N SER A 89 3.68 -24.10 9.41
CA SER A 89 4.20 -22.76 9.76
C SER A 89 5.69 -22.78 10.10
N ASP A 90 6.10 -23.50 11.15
CA ASP A 90 7.49 -23.50 11.59
C ASP A 90 8.40 -24.41 10.74
N PRO A 91 8.01 -25.65 10.38
CA PRO A 91 8.88 -26.52 9.57
C PRO A 91 9.16 -25.94 8.19
N LEU A 92 8.16 -25.44 7.49
CA LEU A 92 8.34 -24.94 6.13
C LEU A 92 8.99 -23.56 6.13
N LEU A 93 8.45 -22.61 6.88
CA LEU A 93 8.91 -21.22 6.79
C LEU A 93 10.23 -21.01 7.52
N LYS A 94 10.33 -21.42 8.78
CA LYS A 94 11.52 -21.15 9.61
C LYS A 94 12.66 -22.15 9.36
N THR A 95 12.33 -23.43 9.23
CA THR A 95 13.35 -24.50 9.15
C THR A 95 13.86 -24.70 7.72
N THR A 96 12.97 -24.77 6.72
CA THR A 96 13.37 -25.02 5.32
C THR A 96 13.76 -23.75 4.58
N HIS A 97 12.94 -22.70 4.66
CA HIS A 97 13.13 -21.47 3.86
C HIS A 97 13.74 -20.30 4.63
N HIS A 98 13.97 -20.46 5.94
CA HIS A 98 14.58 -19.45 6.79
C HIS A 98 13.93 -18.06 6.71
N PHE A 99 12.59 -18.02 6.68
CA PHE A 99 11.84 -16.79 6.94
C PHE A 99 12.17 -16.32 8.35
N ASP A 100 12.76 -15.13 8.44
CA ASP A 100 13.23 -14.48 9.67
C ASP A 100 12.84 -13.00 9.65
N ASP A 101 13.28 -12.24 10.66
CA ASP A 101 13.09 -10.79 10.75
C ASP A 101 13.44 -10.09 9.42
N SER A 102 12.52 -9.26 8.95
CA SER A 102 12.63 -8.61 7.65
C SER A 102 13.83 -7.65 7.54
N LYS A 103 14.40 -7.22 8.68
CA LYS A 103 15.62 -6.41 8.77
C LYS A 103 16.90 -7.24 8.67
N VAL A 104 16.82 -8.56 8.85
CA VAL A 104 17.94 -9.51 8.66
C VAL A 104 18.02 -9.98 7.21
N LEU A 105 16.87 -10.14 6.54
CA LEU A 105 16.80 -10.57 5.16
C LEU A 105 17.24 -9.46 4.19
N THR A 106 18.22 -9.77 3.34
CA THR A 106 18.67 -8.84 2.29
C THR A 106 17.62 -8.74 1.16
N PRO A 107 17.60 -7.64 0.38
CA PRO A 107 16.68 -7.50 -0.76
C PRO A 107 16.75 -8.69 -1.73
N ALA A 108 17.95 -9.20 -2.01
CA ALA A 108 18.15 -10.37 -2.88
C ALA A 108 17.48 -11.63 -2.31
N VAL A 109 17.67 -11.91 -1.01
CA VAL A 109 17.03 -13.07 -0.36
C VAL A 109 15.50 -12.95 -0.37
N ARG A 110 14.97 -11.74 -0.13
CA ARG A 110 13.51 -11.50 -0.22
C ARG A 110 12.99 -11.77 -1.64
N SER A 111 13.72 -11.30 -2.65
CA SER A 111 13.41 -11.55 -4.06
C SER A 111 13.39 -13.05 -4.39
N ASP A 112 14.39 -13.81 -3.95
CA ASP A 112 14.48 -15.26 -4.18
C ASP A 112 13.35 -16.04 -3.50
N LEU A 113 12.98 -15.66 -2.27
CA LEU A 113 11.86 -16.24 -1.54
C LEU A 113 10.53 -15.97 -2.25
N MET A 114 10.32 -14.73 -2.69
CA MET A 114 9.13 -14.34 -3.45
C MET A 114 9.05 -15.06 -4.80
N GLN A 115 10.18 -15.20 -5.50
CA GLN A 115 10.26 -15.96 -6.74
C GLN A 115 9.91 -17.43 -6.50
N THR A 116 10.42 -18.03 -5.42
CA THR A 116 10.10 -19.42 -5.04
C THR A 116 8.61 -19.58 -4.76
N LEU A 117 8.01 -18.63 -4.04
CA LEU A 117 6.56 -18.60 -3.76
C LEU A 117 5.71 -18.50 -5.03
N CYS A 118 6.21 -17.81 -6.07
CA CYS A 118 5.53 -17.65 -7.36
C CYS A 118 5.83 -18.77 -8.36
N THR A 119 6.83 -19.63 -8.10
CA THR A 119 7.26 -20.67 -9.03
C THR A 119 6.44 -21.95 -8.84
N SER A 120 5.66 -22.32 -9.86
CA SER A 120 4.87 -23.55 -9.82
C SER A 120 5.74 -24.79 -9.58
N GLY A 121 5.31 -25.62 -8.63
CA GLY A 121 6.02 -26.85 -8.25
C GLY A 121 6.97 -26.69 -7.07
N SER A 122 7.22 -25.47 -6.57
CA SER A 122 7.87 -25.29 -5.27
C SER A 122 6.95 -25.73 -4.13
N ASP A 123 7.55 -26.11 -3.00
CA ASP A 123 6.83 -26.43 -1.77
C ASP A 123 6.03 -25.23 -1.23
N LEU A 124 6.58 -24.02 -1.32
CA LEU A 124 5.89 -22.77 -0.97
C LEU A 124 4.67 -22.52 -1.87
N HIS A 125 4.80 -22.62 -3.19
CA HIS A 125 3.68 -22.40 -4.11
C HIS A 125 2.57 -23.46 -3.93
N THR A 126 2.94 -24.69 -3.57
CA THR A 126 1.98 -25.80 -3.45
C THR A 126 1.30 -25.88 -2.08
N SER A 127 1.90 -25.30 -1.04
CA SER A 127 1.41 -25.40 0.34
C SER A 127 0.88 -24.10 0.92
N CYS A 128 1.20 -22.96 0.29
CA CYS A 128 0.93 -21.64 0.82
C CYS A 128 0.17 -20.78 -0.20
N GLY A 129 -0.52 -19.76 0.30
CA GLY A 129 -1.05 -18.69 -0.53
C GLY A 129 -0.77 -17.33 0.07
N TRP A 130 -0.89 -16.30 -0.75
CA TRP A 130 -0.60 -14.93 -0.36
C TRP A 130 -1.48 -13.96 -1.13
N ALA A 131 -1.60 -12.74 -0.62
CA ALA A 131 -2.27 -11.65 -1.29
C ALA A 131 -1.65 -10.32 -0.88
N THR A 132 -1.80 -9.30 -1.72
CA THR A 132 -1.31 -7.94 -1.45
C THR A 132 -2.36 -6.91 -1.80
N SER A 133 -2.44 -5.84 -1.02
CA SER A 133 -3.20 -4.63 -1.33
C SER A 133 -2.20 -3.48 -1.51
N SER A 134 -2.09 -2.97 -2.73
CA SER A 134 -1.25 -1.82 -3.06
C SER A 134 -2.10 -0.56 -2.96
N LEU A 135 -1.87 0.26 -1.92
CA LEU A 135 -2.51 1.55 -1.76
C LEU A 135 -1.68 2.61 -2.47
N SER A 136 -2.21 3.15 -3.56
CA SER A 136 -1.47 4.09 -4.40
C SER A 136 -1.21 5.41 -3.66
N ALA A 137 -0.13 6.11 -4.04
CA ALA A 137 0.16 7.41 -3.46
C ALA A 137 -0.98 8.43 -3.70
N ARG A 138 -1.62 8.32 -4.86
CA ARG A 138 -2.79 9.11 -5.26
C ARG A 138 -3.99 8.87 -4.35
N ASP A 139 -4.38 7.62 -4.10
CA ASP A 139 -5.55 7.30 -3.29
C ASP A 139 -5.29 7.59 -1.80
N ILE A 140 -4.06 7.38 -1.33
CA ILE A 140 -3.63 7.80 0.01
C ILE A 140 -3.81 9.31 0.18
N GLY A 141 -3.27 10.09 -0.78
CA GLY A 141 -3.40 11.54 -0.81
C GLY A 141 -4.87 11.97 -0.86
N ALA A 142 -5.67 11.37 -1.75
CA ALA A 142 -7.09 11.66 -1.92
C ALA A 142 -7.93 11.35 -0.70
N GLY A 143 -7.53 10.40 0.15
CA GLY A 143 -8.18 10.13 1.44
C GLY A 143 -7.76 11.11 2.53
N MET A 144 -6.46 11.38 2.65
CA MET A 144 -5.90 12.23 3.71
C MET A 144 -6.17 13.72 3.53
N LEU A 145 -6.33 14.18 2.28
CA LEU A 145 -6.58 15.58 1.95
C LEU A 145 -8.08 15.93 1.84
N ARG A 146 -8.97 15.00 2.23
CA ARG A 146 -10.41 15.30 2.31
C ARG A 146 -10.68 16.34 3.40
N PRO A 147 -11.61 17.27 3.18
CA PRO A 147 -11.90 18.33 4.15
C PRO A 147 -12.69 17.81 5.35
N GLY A 148 -12.47 18.47 6.50
CA GLY A 148 -13.30 18.33 7.70
C GLY A 148 -13.49 16.88 8.18
N ALA A 149 -14.74 16.53 8.50
CA ALA A 149 -15.11 15.22 9.04
C ALA A 149 -14.95 14.07 8.03
N ALA A 150 -14.79 14.36 6.73
CA ALA A 150 -14.57 13.35 5.70
C ALA A 150 -13.10 12.88 5.60
N MET A 151 -12.20 13.45 6.41
CA MET A 151 -10.78 13.09 6.45
C MET A 151 -10.58 11.60 6.72
N TYR A 152 -10.04 10.89 5.74
CA TYR A 152 -9.75 9.46 5.83
C TYR A 152 -8.26 9.27 6.10
N ASN A 153 -7.90 9.21 7.38
CA ASN A 153 -6.50 9.16 7.79
C ASN A 153 -5.81 7.82 7.44
N LEU A 154 -4.48 7.84 7.44
CA LEU A 154 -3.65 6.68 7.04
C LEU A 154 -3.89 5.43 7.90
N ASN A 155 -4.18 5.58 9.20
CA ASN A 155 -4.47 4.45 10.08
C ASN A 155 -5.79 3.75 9.71
N ALA A 156 -6.80 4.52 9.32
CA ALA A 156 -8.08 4.00 8.88
C ALA A 156 -7.94 3.29 7.53
N GLN A 157 -7.22 3.91 6.57
CA GLN A 157 -6.85 3.30 5.29
C GLN A 157 -6.12 1.95 5.46
N ALA A 158 -5.10 1.92 6.32
CA ALA A 158 -4.34 0.72 6.65
C ALA A 158 -5.22 -0.41 7.23
N MET A 159 -6.13 -0.04 8.14
CA MET A 159 -7.05 -0.99 8.78
C MET A 159 -8.02 -1.60 7.77
N ASP A 160 -8.60 -0.77 6.89
CA ASP A 160 -9.54 -1.24 5.88
C ASP A 160 -8.86 -2.14 4.84
N ALA A 161 -7.62 -1.81 4.42
CA ALA A 161 -6.84 -2.67 3.54
C ALA A 161 -6.55 -4.04 4.18
N THR A 162 -6.17 -4.06 5.46
CA THR A 162 -5.98 -5.31 6.22
C THR A 162 -7.26 -6.14 6.29
N ILE A 163 -8.39 -5.49 6.62
CA ILE A 163 -9.70 -6.16 6.71
C ILE A 163 -10.11 -6.71 5.35
N SER A 164 -9.91 -5.94 4.27
CA SER A 164 -10.25 -6.34 2.91
C SER A 164 -9.50 -7.61 2.50
N LEU A 165 -8.18 -7.64 2.70
CA LEU A 165 -7.36 -8.82 2.38
C LEU A 165 -7.79 -10.06 3.16
N ILE A 166 -8.01 -9.94 4.48
CA ILE A 166 -8.46 -11.09 5.30
C ILE A 166 -9.82 -11.58 4.82
N ARG A 167 -10.77 -10.67 4.54
CA ARG A 167 -12.08 -11.03 3.99
C ARG A 167 -11.95 -11.72 2.63
N GLY A 168 -11.08 -11.23 1.76
CA GLY A 168 -10.83 -11.81 0.45
C GLY A 168 -10.27 -13.24 0.55
N VAL A 169 -9.37 -13.51 1.49
CA VAL A 169 -8.86 -14.87 1.75
C VAL A 169 -9.98 -15.80 2.26
N LEU A 170 -10.77 -15.34 3.24
CA LEU A 170 -11.90 -16.12 3.77
C LEU A 170 -12.95 -16.42 2.70
N ALA A 171 -13.29 -15.43 1.87
CA ALA A 171 -14.25 -15.57 0.77
C ALA A 171 -13.80 -16.58 -0.30
N ARG A 172 -12.50 -16.83 -0.41
CA ARG A 172 -11.93 -17.86 -1.29
C ARG A 172 -11.95 -19.27 -0.69
N GLY A 173 -12.54 -19.44 0.50
CA GLY A 173 -12.78 -20.75 1.11
C GLY A 173 -11.65 -21.29 1.99
N VAL A 174 -10.65 -20.46 2.30
CA VAL A 174 -9.54 -20.86 3.18
C VAL A 174 -10.02 -20.94 4.63
N ASN A 175 -9.78 -22.07 5.31
CA ASN A 175 -10.14 -22.27 6.71
C ASN A 175 -9.13 -21.59 7.66
N VAL A 176 -9.12 -20.26 7.69
CA VAL A 176 -8.24 -19.48 8.58
C VAL A 176 -8.72 -19.61 10.03
N ARG A 177 -7.83 -20.03 10.93
CA ARG A 177 -8.11 -20.20 12.37
C ARG A 177 -7.32 -19.25 13.25
N GLU A 178 -6.10 -18.92 12.85
CA GLU A 178 -5.23 -18.02 13.59
C GLU A 178 -4.76 -16.89 12.68
N ILE A 179 -4.82 -15.65 13.16
CA ILE A 179 -4.34 -14.46 12.45
C ILE A 179 -3.31 -13.76 13.32
N TYR A 180 -2.16 -13.47 12.73
CA TYR A 180 -1.03 -12.78 13.35
C TYR A 180 -0.78 -11.49 12.58
N VAL A 181 -0.72 -10.35 13.27
CA VAL A 181 -0.63 -9.03 12.64
C VAL A 181 0.51 -8.24 13.28
N ASP A 182 1.39 -7.67 12.46
CA ASP A 182 2.36 -6.68 12.95
C ASP A 182 1.71 -5.32 13.15
N THR A 183 2.18 -4.59 14.15
CA THR A 183 1.74 -3.21 14.35
C THR A 183 2.83 -2.34 14.95
N ILE A 184 2.84 -1.08 14.51
CA ILE A 184 3.67 -0.02 15.09
C ILE A 184 2.97 0.61 16.32
N GLY A 185 1.63 0.56 16.35
CA GLY A 185 0.78 1.24 17.33
C GLY A 185 0.51 0.45 18.62
N GLN A 186 -0.62 0.74 19.27
CA GLN A 186 -1.06 -0.01 20.46
C GLN A 186 -1.78 -1.31 20.04
N PRO A 187 -1.20 -2.50 20.32
CA PRO A 187 -1.75 -3.75 19.81
C PRO A 187 -3.17 -4.06 20.31
N ALA A 188 -3.46 -3.74 21.58
CA ALA A 188 -4.76 -4.06 22.20
C ALA A 188 -5.95 -3.36 21.53
N VAL A 189 -5.77 -2.11 21.05
CA VAL A 189 -6.85 -1.38 20.37
C VAL A 189 -7.09 -1.98 18.99
N TYR A 190 -6.01 -2.31 18.26
CA TYR A 190 -6.11 -2.89 16.94
C TYR A 190 -6.72 -4.31 17.00
N GLN A 191 -6.24 -5.14 17.92
CA GLN A 191 -6.73 -6.49 18.12
C GLN A 191 -8.23 -6.51 18.41
N LYS A 192 -8.72 -5.68 19.35
CA LYS A 192 -10.15 -5.59 19.67
C LYS A 192 -10.99 -5.20 18.46
N LYS A 193 -10.48 -4.35 17.57
CA LYS A 193 -11.20 -3.99 16.33
C LYS A 193 -11.27 -5.17 15.38
N LEU A 194 -10.16 -5.88 15.16
CA LEU A 194 -10.15 -7.07 14.31
C LEU A 194 -11.00 -8.20 14.87
N GLU A 195 -10.97 -8.45 16.18
CA GLU A 195 -11.79 -9.48 16.86
C GLU A 195 -13.29 -9.22 16.69
N ARG A 196 -13.71 -7.95 16.63
CA ARG A 196 -15.10 -7.59 16.32
C ARG A 196 -15.49 -7.91 14.88
N VAL A 197 -14.55 -7.76 13.95
CA VAL A 197 -14.77 -8.02 12.51
C VAL A 197 -14.70 -9.52 12.21
N PHE A 198 -13.82 -10.26 12.89
CA PHE A 198 -13.57 -11.69 12.68
C PHE A 198 -13.70 -12.48 13.99
N PRO A 199 -14.93 -12.62 14.54
CA PRO A 199 -15.15 -13.21 15.87
C PRO A 199 -14.85 -14.71 15.95
N THR A 200 -14.75 -15.41 14.81
CA THR A 200 -14.52 -16.86 14.73
C THR A 200 -13.04 -17.24 14.63
N THR A 201 -12.15 -16.26 14.47
CA THR A 201 -10.70 -16.47 14.32
C THR A 201 -9.96 -16.00 15.55
N LYS A 202 -8.93 -16.73 15.97
CA LYS A 202 -8.03 -16.29 17.03
C LYS A 202 -7.06 -15.26 16.47
N ILE A 203 -7.19 -14.01 16.89
CA ILE A 203 -6.36 -12.90 16.40
C ILE A 203 -5.34 -12.51 17.46
N THR A 204 -4.08 -12.38 17.04
CA THR A 204 -3.00 -11.85 17.86
C THR A 204 -2.35 -10.70 17.13
N VAL A 205 -2.35 -9.52 17.75
CA VAL A 205 -1.61 -8.36 17.25
C VAL A 205 -0.40 -8.14 18.15
N ALA A 206 0.78 -8.03 17.57
CA ALA A 206 2.02 -7.81 18.32
C ALA A 206 2.91 -6.79 17.62
N LYS A 207 3.85 -6.22 18.37
CA LYS A 207 4.94 -5.43 17.79
C LYS A 207 6.07 -6.38 17.41
N LYS A 208 6.74 -6.13 16.28
CA LYS A 208 7.81 -7.02 15.76
C LYS A 208 7.28 -8.45 15.58
N ALA A 209 6.05 -8.54 15.08
CA ALA A 209 5.39 -9.82 14.87
C ALA A 209 6.10 -10.65 13.79
N ASP A 210 6.84 -10.02 12.88
CA ASP A 210 7.67 -10.67 11.87
C ASP A 210 8.80 -11.51 12.50
N SER A 211 9.43 -11.05 13.58
CA SER A 211 10.43 -11.84 14.33
C SER A 211 9.80 -12.96 15.18
N LEU A 212 8.50 -12.90 15.45
CA LEU A 212 7.79 -13.82 16.35
C LEU A 212 7.03 -14.93 15.60
N TYR A 213 6.45 -14.60 14.45
CA TYR A 213 5.55 -15.47 13.71
C TYR A 213 6.05 -15.60 12.26
N PRO A 214 6.48 -16.80 11.81
CA PRO A 214 7.04 -16.98 10.47
C PRO A 214 6.07 -16.60 9.34
N SER A 215 4.76 -16.75 9.55
CA SER A 215 3.75 -16.31 8.59
C SER A 215 3.72 -14.79 8.41
N VAL A 216 4.02 -14.02 9.46
CA VAL A 216 4.13 -12.55 9.39
C VAL A 216 5.41 -12.15 8.67
N SER A 217 6.53 -12.84 8.94
CA SER A 217 7.78 -12.66 8.15
C SER A 217 7.54 -12.92 6.66
N ALA A 218 6.81 -13.99 6.30
CA ALA A 218 6.47 -14.27 4.91
C ALA A 218 5.56 -13.20 4.28
N ALA A 219 4.57 -12.68 5.03
CA ALA A 219 3.76 -11.55 4.59
C ALA A 219 4.60 -10.28 4.37
N SER A 220 5.60 -10.05 5.23
CA SER A 220 6.57 -8.96 5.12
C SER A 220 7.35 -9.01 3.81
N VAL A 221 7.82 -10.21 3.43
CA VAL A 221 8.52 -10.44 2.16
C VAL A 221 7.61 -10.10 0.98
N CYS A 222 6.36 -10.57 0.99
CA CYS A 222 5.38 -10.29 -0.07
C CYS A 222 5.14 -8.77 -0.22
N ALA A 223 4.96 -8.07 0.90
CA ALA A 223 4.74 -6.62 0.91
C ALA A 223 5.96 -5.84 0.41
N LYS A 224 7.16 -6.13 0.94
CA LYS A 224 8.41 -5.43 0.59
C LYS A 224 8.81 -5.64 -0.86
N VAL A 225 8.81 -6.88 -1.35
CA VAL A 225 9.17 -7.17 -2.75
C VAL A 225 8.18 -6.54 -3.72
N THR A 226 6.88 -6.58 -3.41
CA THR A 226 5.86 -5.91 -4.24
C THR A 226 6.05 -4.39 -4.23
N ARG A 227 6.34 -3.78 -3.08
CA ARG A 227 6.60 -2.34 -2.98
C ARG A 227 7.85 -1.93 -3.76
N ASP A 228 8.95 -2.67 -3.60
CA ASP A 228 10.22 -2.35 -4.25
C ASP A 228 10.11 -2.47 -5.77
N ALA A 229 9.48 -3.54 -6.27
CA ALA A 229 9.18 -3.71 -7.69
C ALA A 229 8.20 -2.64 -8.21
N SER A 230 7.23 -2.20 -7.40
CA SER A 230 6.32 -1.10 -7.78
C SER A 230 7.07 0.21 -7.98
N LEU A 231 8.04 0.51 -7.10
CA LEU A 231 8.89 1.70 -7.27
C LEU A 231 9.71 1.61 -8.54
N GLU A 232 10.33 0.46 -8.82
CA GLU A 232 11.09 0.25 -10.06
C GLU A 232 10.24 0.53 -11.30
N VAL A 233 9.03 -0.02 -11.37
CA VAL A 233 8.11 0.22 -12.49
C VAL A 233 7.73 1.71 -12.62
N LEU A 234 7.42 2.38 -11.51
CA LEU A 234 7.10 3.82 -11.54
C LEU A 234 8.28 4.64 -12.06
N TYR A 235 9.51 4.27 -11.74
CA TYR A 235 10.72 4.98 -12.18
C TYR A 235 11.11 4.69 -13.62
N GLU A 236 10.87 3.47 -14.12
CA GLU A 236 11.14 3.13 -15.52
C GLU A 236 10.49 4.12 -16.49
N VAL A 237 9.29 4.61 -16.17
CA VAL A 237 8.56 5.60 -16.97
C VAL A 237 9.28 6.95 -16.98
N HIS A 238 9.71 7.46 -15.83
CA HIS A 238 10.50 8.71 -15.74
C HIS A 238 11.87 8.58 -16.43
N GLY A 239 12.48 7.41 -16.36
CA GLY A 239 13.74 7.10 -17.06
C GLY A 239 13.58 7.05 -18.58
N ALA A 240 12.43 6.58 -19.08
CA ALA A 240 12.11 6.58 -20.51
C ALA A 240 11.87 7.99 -21.05
N ASP A 241 11.23 8.86 -20.26
CA ASP A 241 10.97 10.26 -20.64
C ASP A 241 12.27 11.09 -20.71
N SER A 242 13.17 10.92 -19.74
CA SER A 242 14.50 11.58 -19.78
C SER A 242 15.40 11.13 -20.93
N ALA A 243 15.27 9.88 -21.40
CA ALA A 243 16.01 9.37 -22.56
C ALA A 243 15.41 9.81 -23.91
N GLN A 244 14.22 10.40 -23.90
CA GLN A 244 13.56 10.93 -25.08
C GLN A 244 13.89 12.41 -25.30
N GLU A 245 14.12 13.19 -24.23
CA GLU A 245 14.65 14.56 -24.30
C GLU A 245 16.10 14.60 -24.82
N ASP A 246 16.95 13.64 -24.45
CA ASP A 246 18.34 13.55 -24.95
C ASP A 246 18.46 13.18 -26.45
N LYS A 247 17.35 12.83 -27.12
CA LYS A 247 17.35 12.47 -28.56
C LYS A 247 17.03 13.62 -29.51
N GLU A 248 16.54 14.76 -29.03
CA GLU A 248 16.28 15.92 -29.90
C GLU A 248 17.53 16.78 -30.14
N ASP A 249 18.62 16.59 -29.36
CA ASP A 249 19.83 17.41 -29.46
C ASP A 249 21.10 16.67 -29.99
N VAL A 250 20.99 15.44 -30.51
CA VAL A 250 22.15 14.72 -31.07
C VAL A 250 21.83 13.99 -32.38
N GLU A 251 21.60 14.74 -33.45
CA GLU A 251 21.94 14.30 -34.81
C GLU A 251 23.36 14.77 -35.17
N GLU A 252 24.38 14.07 -34.65
CA GLU A 252 25.60 13.77 -35.43
C GLU A 252 26.43 12.70 -34.69
N ASP A 253 26.98 11.79 -35.48
CA ASP A 253 27.93 10.72 -35.11
C ASP A 253 27.39 9.44 -34.47
N ALA A 254 26.77 8.63 -35.34
CA ALA A 254 26.73 7.18 -35.19
C ALA A 254 28.14 6.57 -35.24
N LYS A 255 28.54 5.85 -34.17
CA LYS A 255 29.31 4.59 -34.23
C LYS A 255 29.32 3.82 -32.90
N VAL A 256 28.42 2.84 -32.83
CA VAL A 256 28.58 1.45 -32.35
C VAL A 256 29.62 1.19 -31.25
N SER A 257 29.17 0.78 -30.05
CA SER A 257 29.32 -0.62 -29.55
C SER A 257 29.04 -0.77 -28.04
N THR A 258 28.08 -1.65 -27.73
CA THR A 258 28.07 -2.60 -26.60
C THR A 258 28.76 -2.19 -25.28
N SER A 259 27.97 -1.74 -24.31
CA SER A 259 28.34 -1.76 -22.90
C SER A 259 27.11 -1.80 -21.97
N LYS A 260 26.15 -2.69 -22.25
CA LYS A 260 24.98 -2.97 -21.38
C LYS A 260 25.32 -3.85 -20.15
N LYS A 261 26.56 -3.83 -19.66
CA LYS A 261 27.02 -4.79 -18.62
C LYS A 261 27.93 -4.18 -17.53
N ALA A 262 27.72 -2.92 -17.18
CA ALA A 262 28.46 -2.27 -16.11
C ALA A 262 27.66 -1.16 -15.40
N LYS A 263 26.50 -1.49 -14.81
CA LYS A 263 25.88 -0.71 -13.73
C LYS A 263 25.15 -1.67 -12.80
N LYS A 264 25.92 -2.40 -11.98
CA LYS A 264 25.39 -3.46 -11.09
C LYS A 264 25.33 -3.05 -9.62
N ASP A 265 25.66 -1.79 -9.29
CA ASP A 265 25.86 -1.35 -7.90
C ASP A 265 25.36 0.07 -7.58
N GLU A 266 24.79 0.78 -8.56
CA GLU A 266 24.13 2.06 -8.30
C GLU A 266 22.65 1.77 -8.10
N GLY A 267 22.24 1.60 -6.84
CA GLY A 267 20.81 1.53 -6.50
C GLY A 267 20.04 2.68 -7.12
N MET A 268 18.74 2.47 -7.33
CA MET A 268 17.79 3.38 -7.95
C MET A 268 18.11 4.88 -7.79
N ALA A 269 18.18 5.65 -8.89
CA ALA A 269 18.73 7.01 -8.84
C ALA A 269 17.92 7.98 -7.97
N TRP A 270 16.60 7.79 -7.84
CA TRP A 270 15.75 8.58 -6.95
C TRP A 270 15.76 8.10 -5.48
N GLY A 271 16.56 7.07 -5.15
CA GLY A 271 16.77 6.57 -3.80
C GLY A 271 15.66 5.67 -3.25
N SER A 272 15.56 5.64 -1.91
CA SER A 272 14.66 4.77 -1.14
C SER A 272 13.21 5.26 -1.08
N GLY A 273 12.91 6.47 -1.56
CA GLY A 273 11.60 7.10 -1.47
C GLY A 273 11.26 7.72 -0.10
N TYR A 274 12.13 7.58 0.91
CA TYR A 274 11.95 8.21 2.21
C TYR A 274 12.38 9.69 2.19
N PRO A 275 11.67 10.59 2.91
CA PRO A 275 12.08 11.99 3.04
C PRO A 275 13.48 12.21 3.66
N SER A 276 14.00 11.23 4.39
CA SER A 276 15.34 11.24 4.97
C SER A 276 16.46 10.91 3.98
N ASP A 277 16.12 10.39 2.79
CA ASP A 277 17.10 10.08 1.74
C ASP A 277 17.37 11.31 0.87
N ALA A 278 18.63 11.76 0.85
CA ALA A 278 19.05 12.91 0.06
C ALA A 278 18.80 12.73 -1.45
N ARG A 279 18.87 11.49 -1.97
CA ARG A 279 18.56 11.19 -3.38
C ARG A 279 17.08 11.39 -3.68
N CYS A 280 16.20 10.97 -2.75
CA CYS A 280 14.75 11.16 -2.87
C CYS A 280 14.36 12.63 -2.87
N VAL A 281 14.90 13.40 -1.91
CA VAL A 281 14.64 14.84 -1.83
C VAL A 281 15.21 15.58 -3.04
N GLY A 282 16.39 15.17 -3.52
CA GLY A 282 16.99 15.70 -4.74
C GLY A 282 16.12 15.46 -5.97
N TRP A 283 15.64 14.22 -6.14
CA TRP A 283 14.77 13.86 -7.26
C TRP A 283 13.44 14.62 -7.22
N LEU A 284 12.78 14.71 -6.07
CA LEU A 284 11.52 15.46 -5.92
C LEU A 284 11.67 16.92 -6.35
N ARG A 285 12.77 17.59 -5.98
CA ARG A 285 13.01 18.98 -6.35
C ARG A 285 13.23 19.16 -7.84
N THR A 286 13.97 18.26 -8.48
CA THR A 286 14.29 18.34 -9.91
C THR A 286 13.08 18.00 -10.78
N ASN A 287 12.19 17.12 -10.34
CA ASN A 287 11.08 16.58 -11.12
C ASN A 287 9.72 17.16 -10.70
N MET A 288 9.70 18.30 -10.02
CA MET A 288 8.45 18.96 -9.66
C MET A 288 7.97 19.86 -10.82
N HIS A 289 6.86 19.49 -11.43
CA HIS A 289 6.16 20.33 -12.39
C HIS A 289 5.56 21.56 -11.68
N PRO A 290 5.74 22.80 -12.18
CA PRO A 290 5.30 24.02 -11.49
C PRO A 290 3.80 24.08 -11.17
N VAL A 291 2.96 23.56 -12.08
CA VAL A 291 1.49 23.53 -11.92
C VAL A 291 0.99 22.23 -11.25
N PHE A 292 1.36 21.06 -11.79
CA PHE A 292 0.80 19.77 -11.36
C PHE A 292 1.57 19.08 -10.23
N GLY A 293 2.77 19.54 -9.87
CA GLY A 293 3.63 18.85 -8.91
C GLY A 293 4.26 17.60 -9.51
N TRP A 294 3.90 16.42 -9.00
CA TRP A 294 4.46 15.13 -9.43
C TRP A 294 3.37 14.20 -9.98
N GLY A 295 3.79 13.05 -10.49
CA GLY A 295 2.91 12.00 -10.99
C GLY A 295 2.33 11.10 -9.89
N PRO A 296 1.78 9.94 -10.29
CA PRO A 296 1.14 8.97 -9.40
C PRO A 296 2.11 8.34 -8.38
N GLU A 297 3.41 8.53 -8.55
CA GLU A 297 4.43 8.08 -7.61
C GLU A 297 4.46 8.89 -6.29
N CYS A 298 3.98 10.14 -6.26
CA CYS A 298 4.19 11.03 -5.12
C CYS A 298 2.98 11.14 -4.19
N ARG A 299 3.24 11.08 -2.88
CA ARG A 299 2.22 11.27 -1.85
C ARG A 299 2.11 12.74 -1.45
N PHE A 300 1.19 13.45 -2.07
CA PHE A 300 0.94 14.87 -1.82
C PHE A 300 0.54 15.19 -0.36
N SER A 301 0.01 14.22 0.38
CA SER A 301 -0.36 14.41 1.79
C SER A 301 0.83 14.43 2.76
N TRP A 302 2.06 14.15 2.31
CA TRP A 302 3.25 14.20 3.15
C TRP A 302 3.75 15.64 3.30
N GLY A 303 4.20 15.98 4.51
CA GLY A 303 4.72 17.32 4.83
C GLY A 303 5.83 17.76 3.87
N THR A 304 6.75 16.86 3.50
CA THR A 304 7.83 17.15 2.55
C THR A 304 7.32 17.56 1.16
N ALA A 305 6.28 16.91 0.64
CA ALA A 305 5.69 17.26 -0.65
C ALA A 305 4.93 18.60 -0.56
N LYS A 306 4.17 18.79 0.53
CA LYS A 306 3.45 20.03 0.80
C LYS A 306 4.39 21.24 0.90
N ASP A 307 5.45 21.14 1.70
CA ASP A 307 6.44 22.20 1.89
C ASP A 307 7.13 22.58 0.56
N MET A 308 7.35 21.60 -0.32
CA MET A 308 7.94 21.84 -1.64
C MET A 308 6.96 22.58 -2.58
N LEU A 309 5.68 22.21 -2.59
CA LEU A 309 4.64 22.89 -3.38
C LEU A 309 4.39 24.32 -2.90
N ASP A 310 4.40 24.54 -1.58
CA ASP A 310 4.22 25.87 -0.97
C ASP A 310 5.47 26.76 -1.13
N SER A 311 6.62 26.18 -1.49
CA SER A 311 7.86 26.90 -1.74
C SER A 311 7.91 27.54 -3.14
N LYS A 312 9.02 28.23 -3.46
CA LYS A 312 9.18 29.00 -4.71
C LYS A 312 9.13 28.19 -6.02
N GLY A 313 9.02 26.86 -5.96
CA GLY A 313 8.96 26.00 -7.15
C GLY A 313 7.55 25.74 -7.67
N GLY A 314 6.51 25.89 -6.83
CA GLY A 314 5.11 25.63 -7.20
C GLY A 314 4.32 26.91 -7.48
N VAL A 315 3.30 26.80 -8.31
CA VAL A 315 2.25 27.82 -8.42
C VAL A 315 1.34 27.72 -7.20
N LYS A 316 1.06 28.84 -6.54
CA LYS A 316 0.14 28.88 -5.39
C LYS A 316 -1.27 28.50 -5.85
N ILE A 317 -1.83 27.45 -5.26
CA ILE A 317 -3.22 27.00 -5.48
C ILE A 317 -4.03 27.31 -4.22
N GLU A 318 -5.14 28.03 -4.39
CA GLU A 318 -6.09 28.30 -3.32
C GLU A 318 -7.31 27.38 -3.50
N TRP A 319 -7.51 26.49 -2.54
CA TRP A 319 -8.69 25.64 -2.47
C TRP A 319 -9.80 26.37 -1.70
N PRO A 320 -11.07 26.22 -2.09
CA PRO A 320 -12.19 26.75 -1.32
C PRO A 320 -12.17 26.13 0.08
N VAL A 321 -12.07 26.97 1.11
CA VAL A 321 -12.06 26.56 2.52
C VAL A 321 -13.50 26.39 2.96
N ASP A 322 -13.81 25.33 3.72
CA ASP A 322 -15.15 25.08 4.29
C ASP A 322 -15.54 26.03 5.44
N GLU A 323 -14.73 27.05 5.70
CA GLU A 323 -14.88 27.96 6.83
C GLU A 323 -15.32 29.36 6.40
N GLU A 324 -16.17 29.47 5.37
CA GLU A 324 -17.07 30.62 5.29
C GLU A 324 -18.46 30.15 5.71
N GLU A 325 -18.91 30.59 6.90
CA GLU A 325 -20.23 30.38 7.53
C GLU A 325 -21.45 30.77 6.67
N GLY A 326 -21.30 31.01 5.36
CA GLY A 326 -22.35 31.39 4.43
C GLY A 326 -22.34 30.70 3.07
N THR A 327 -21.39 29.81 2.77
CA THR A 327 -21.38 29.06 1.49
C THR A 327 -21.66 27.58 1.73
N SER A 328 -22.93 27.25 1.96
CA SER A 328 -23.38 25.85 1.91
C SER A 328 -22.99 25.23 0.56
N ARG A 329 -22.34 24.06 0.57
CA ARG A 329 -22.02 23.37 -0.68
C ARG A 329 -23.32 22.89 -1.31
N MET A 330 -23.40 22.90 -2.64
CA MET A 330 -24.59 22.38 -3.33
C MET A 330 -24.90 20.92 -2.98
N THR A 331 -23.87 20.15 -2.56
CA THR A 331 -24.02 18.78 -2.05
C THR A 331 -24.73 18.69 -0.70
N ASP A 332 -24.62 19.72 0.14
CA ASP A 332 -25.24 19.74 1.46
C ASP A 332 -26.78 19.82 1.37
N PHE A 333 -27.30 20.34 0.26
CA PHE A 333 -28.75 20.37 -0.04
C PHE A 333 -29.33 19.01 -0.45
N PHE A 334 -28.50 18.03 -0.82
CA PHE A 334 -28.95 16.69 -1.24
C PHE A 334 -28.78 15.63 -0.14
N VAL A 335 -28.11 15.98 0.96
CA VAL A 335 -28.00 15.12 2.13
C VAL A 335 -29.16 15.49 3.06
N GLU A 336 -30.17 14.62 3.10
CA GLU A 336 -31.33 14.76 4.00
C GLU A 336 -30.83 14.89 5.44
N SER A 337 -30.86 16.10 5.98
CA SER A 337 -30.50 16.38 7.36
C SER A 337 -31.72 16.12 8.23
N ASP A 338 -31.63 15.10 9.09
CA ASP A 338 -32.65 14.74 10.09
C ASP A 338 -32.71 15.77 11.26
N SER A 339 -32.24 17.00 11.02
CA SER A 339 -32.12 18.07 12.01
C SER A 339 -33.18 19.14 11.75
N LYS A 340 -34.08 19.27 12.73
CA LYS A 340 -35.15 20.26 12.84
C LYS A 340 -34.62 21.70 12.98
N ASP A 341 -34.02 22.26 11.94
CA ASP A 341 -33.85 23.71 11.82
C ASP A 341 -34.69 24.24 10.66
N ASN A 342 -35.71 25.01 11.05
CA ASN A 342 -36.84 25.46 10.22
C ASN A 342 -36.50 26.61 9.27
N ASP A 343 -35.24 27.02 9.16
CA ASP A 343 -34.82 28.19 8.38
C ASP A 343 -34.15 27.83 7.04
N ALA A 344 -33.97 26.54 6.72
CA ALA A 344 -33.28 26.09 5.49
C ALA A 344 -34.22 25.68 4.33
N ASP A 345 -35.55 25.68 4.51
CA ASP A 345 -36.50 25.16 3.51
C ASP A 345 -37.11 26.25 2.59
N GLU A 346 -36.26 27.13 2.04
CA GLU A 346 -36.68 28.12 1.05
C GLU A 346 -36.98 27.48 -0.33
N LEU A 347 -36.47 26.28 -0.59
CA LEU A 347 -36.67 25.56 -1.87
C LEU A 347 -37.92 24.66 -1.86
N GLY A 348 -38.29 24.05 -0.73
CA GLY A 348 -39.54 23.31 -0.59
C GLY A 348 -40.78 24.19 -0.75
N THR A 349 -40.64 25.49 -0.44
CA THR A 349 -41.68 26.50 -0.69
C THR A 349 -41.82 26.90 -2.17
N TRP A 350 -40.77 26.78 -2.99
CA TRP A 350 -40.79 27.14 -4.41
C TRP A 350 -41.14 25.98 -5.35
N PHE A 351 -40.63 24.78 -5.08
CA PHE A 351 -40.74 23.64 -6.01
C PHE A 351 -41.60 22.49 -5.47
N GLY A 352 -42.12 22.63 -4.25
CA GLY A 352 -42.96 21.64 -3.60
C GLY A 352 -42.14 20.54 -2.92
N THR A 353 -42.68 20.04 -1.80
CA THR A 353 -42.10 18.92 -1.07
C THR A 353 -42.53 17.57 -1.67
N PRO A 354 -41.63 16.56 -1.68
CA PRO A 354 -42.01 15.21 -2.07
C PRO A 354 -43.11 14.69 -1.15
N VAL A 355 -44.20 14.17 -1.73
CA VAL A 355 -45.30 13.63 -0.95
C VAL A 355 -44.84 12.32 -0.30
N GLY A 356 -44.79 12.27 1.04
CA GLY A 356 -44.43 11.08 1.79
C GLY A 356 -45.41 9.93 1.57
N GLN A 357 -44.97 8.70 1.86
CA GLN A 357 -45.76 7.47 1.73
C GLN A 357 -47.06 7.44 2.57
N GLU A 358 -47.30 8.42 3.44
CA GLU A 358 -48.57 8.57 4.17
C GLU A 358 -49.73 9.06 3.28
N ALA A 359 -49.45 9.46 2.03
CA ALA A 359 -50.46 9.90 1.08
C ALA A 359 -50.99 8.78 0.15
N PHE A 360 -50.62 7.51 0.37
CA PHE A 360 -51.12 6.36 -0.36
C PHE A 360 -51.84 5.35 0.54
#